data_AF-A0A2E6ESC6-F1
#
_entry.id   AF-A0A2E6ESC6-F1
#
_cell.length_a   1.000
_cell.length_b   1.000
_cell.length_c   1.000
_cell.angle_alpha   90.00
_cell.angle_beta   90.00
_cell.angle_gamma   90.00
#
_symmetry.space_group_name_H-M   'P 1'
#
loop_
_entity.id
_entity.type
_entity.pdbx_description
1 polymer ?
#
loop_
_entity_poly.entity_id
_entity_poly.type
_entity_poly.pdbx_seq_one_letter_code
_entity_poly.pdbx_strand_id
1 'polypeptide(L)'
;MSIAALLSLLWGCSPCASSCSAQSRVFEQCLDNWNLEWTDLGALDADDYRDRCSDDHQLRLSAANEEQASEQRSGCSALADALRLEDNCDEAWQTLINSGAAP
;
A
#
# COMPACT_ATOMS: atom_id res chain seq x y z
N MET A 1 -11.75 7.54 28.41
CA MET A 1 -12.08 6.35 27.62
C MET A 1 -12.33 6.82 26.20
N SER A 2 -11.29 6.82 25.36
CA SER A 2 -11.33 7.39 24.01
C SER A 2 -11.80 6.33 23.02
N ILE A 3 -13.02 6.50 22.52
CA ILE A 3 -13.62 5.73 21.44
C ILE A 3 -13.38 6.55 20.17
N ALA A 4 -12.20 6.45 19.57
CA ALA A 4 -11.86 7.21 18.36
C ALA A 4 -10.94 6.44 17.39
N ALA A 5 -10.95 5.10 17.45
CA ALA A 5 -10.00 4.27 16.70
C ALA A 5 -10.66 3.21 15.80
N LEU A 6 -11.91 3.39 15.37
CA LEU A 6 -12.70 2.31 14.76
C LEU A 6 -13.34 2.62 13.40
N LEU A 7 -12.89 3.64 12.67
CA LEU A 7 -13.54 4.06 11.42
C LEU A 7 -12.63 4.27 10.19
N SER A 8 -11.45 3.64 10.15
CA SER A 8 -10.56 3.69 8.98
C SER A 8 -10.45 2.37 8.21
N LEU A 9 -11.30 1.39 8.53
CA LEU A 9 -11.28 0.03 7.97
C LEU A 9 -11.99 -0.08 6.61
N LEU A 10 -11.68 0.77 5.63
CA LEU A 10 -12.18 0.55 4.26
C LEU A 10 -11.16 1.03 3.21
N TRP A 11 -10.45 0.04 2.64
CA TRP A 11 -9.80 0.00 1.30
C TRP A 11 -8.29 0.31 1.20
N GLY A 12 -7.46 -0.58 1.77
CA GLY A 12 -6.67 -1.53 0.98
C GLY A 12 -5.52 -1.06 0.07
N CYS A 13 -5.02 0.18 0.22
CA CYS A 13 -3.78 0.62 -0.42
C CYS A 13 -3.16 1.78 0.37
N SER A 14 -1.87 1.69 0.68
CA SER A 14 -1.10 2.75 1.37
C SER A 14 -0.64 3.85 0.40
N PRO A 15 -0.60 5.15 0.81
CA PRO A 15 -1.20 6.22 0.00
C PRO A 15 -0.36 6.93 -1.09
N CYS A 16 0.68 6.36 -1.75
CA CYS A 16 1.40 7.07 -2.83
C CYS A 16 2.11 6.18 -3.87
N ALA A 17 2.39 6.74 -5.07
CA ALA A 17 3.12 6.08 -6.16
C ALA A 17 4.49 5.46 -5.78
N SER A 18 5.23 6.07 -4.85
CA SER A 18 6.49 5.51 -4.34
C SER A 18 6.29 4.24 -3.52
N SER A 19 5.23 4.18 -2.70
CA SER A 19 4.84 2.96 -2.02
C SER A 19 4.24 1.96 -3.00
N CYS A 20 3.54 2.37 -4.07
CA CYS A 20 3.05 1.45 -5.10
C CYS A 20 4.18 0.67 -5.77
N SER A 21 5.30 1.34 -6.08
CA SER A 21 6.47 0.68 -6.67
C SER A 21 7.18 -0.26 -5.69
N ALA A 22 7.23 0.10 -4.40
CA ALA A 22 7.78 -0.77 -3.36
C ALA A 22 6.87 -1.99 -3.12
N GLN A 23 5.56 -1.75 -3.07
CA GLN A 23 4.53 -2.79 -2.93
C GLN A 23 4.57 -3.77 -4.11
N SER A 24 4.56 -3.28 -5.36
CA SER A 24 4.59 -4.17 -6.53
C SER A 24 5.82 -5.08 -6.52
N ARG A 25 6.99 -4.53 -6.16
CA ARG A 25 8.22 -5.31 -6.02
C ARG A 25 8.16 -6.35 -4.90
N VAL A 26 7.51 -6.04 -3.79
CA VAL A 26 7.31 -6.99 -2.67
C VAL A 26 6.33 -8.08 -3.08
N PHE A 27 5.20 -7.74 -3.71
CA PHE A 27 4.26 -8.72 -4.26
C PHE A 27 4.95 -9.64 -5.27
N GLU A 28 5.69 -9.08 -6.24
CA GLU A 28 6.42 -9.88 -7.23
C GLU A 28 7.39 -10.89 -6.60
N GLN A 29 8.01 -10.55 -5.47
CA GLN A 29 8.93 -11.45 -4.77
C GLN A 29 8.25 -12.46 -3.84
N CYS A 30 7.06 -12.14 -3.33
CA CYS A 30 6.46 -12.87 -2.21
C CYS A 30 5.10 -13.53 -2.51
N LEU A 31 4.51 -13.28 -3.68
CA LEU A 31 3.22 -13.87 -4.09
C LEU A 31 3.20 -15.39 -3.95
N ASP A 32 4.23 -16.08 -4.45
CA ASP A 32 4.36 -17.53 -4.34
C ASP A 32 4.42 -18.01 -2.87
N ASN A 33 5.15 -17.27 -2.02
CA ASN A 33 5.26 -17.60 -0.59
C ASN A 33 3.93 -17.41 0.15
N TRP A 34 3.14 -16.42 -0.28
CA TRP A 34 1.81 -16.16 0.29
C TRP A 34 0.71 -17.00 -0.33
N ASN A 35 1.03 -17.83 -1.34
CA ASN A 35 0.06 -18.58 -2.13
C ASN A 35 -1.05 -17.66 -2.69
N LEU A 36 -0.62 -16.55 -3.29
CA LEU A 36 -1.45 -15.54 -3.94
C LEU A 36 -1.03 -15.40 -5.41
N GLU A 37 -1.96 -14.96 -6.24
CA GLU A 37 -1.73 -14.54 -7.62
C GLU A 37 -1.96 -13.04 -7.79
N TRP A 38 -1.43 -12.44 -8.85
CA TRP A 38 -1.68 -11.02 -9.17
C TRP A 38 -3.17 -10.69 -9.28
N THR A 39 -3.98 -11.65 -9.75
CA THR A 39 -5.43 -11.52 -9.84
C THR A 39 -6.11 -11.38 -8.48
N ASP A 40 -5.54 -11.95 -7.42
CA ASP A 40 -6.04 -11.76 -6.04
C ASP A 40 -5.82 -10.32 -5.56
N LEU A 41 -4.81 -9.64 -6.11
CA LEU A 41 -4.53 -8.21 -5.90
C LEU A 41 -5.31 -7.32 -6.86
N GLY A 42 -6.16 -7.89 -7.73
CA GLY A 42 -6.93 -7.16 -8.73
C GLY A 42 -6.08 -6.58 -9.86
N ALA A 43 -4.89 -7.14 -10.11
CA ALA A 43 -3.95 -6.72 -11.14
C ALA A 43 -3.61 -7.86 -12.10
N LEU A 44 -3.14 -7.51 -13.30
CA LEU A 44 -2.65 -8.49 -14.28
C LEU A 44 -1.20 -8.90 -13.98
N ASP A 45 -0.39 -7.95 -13.53
CA ASP A 45 1.02 -8.10 -13.20
C ASP A 45 1.49 -6.94 -12.29
N ALA A 46 2.79 -6.88 -12.02
CA ALA A 46 3.41 -5.85 -11.19
C ALA A 46 3.27 -4.44 -11.78
N ASP A 47 3.31 -4.30 -13.10
CA ASP A 47 3.20 -3.01 -13.78
C ASP A 47 1.74 -2.51 -13.73
N ASP A 48 0.77 -3.37 -14.04
CA ASP A 48 -0.66 -3.07 -13.93
C ASP A 48 -1.04 -2.70 -12.48
N TYR A 49 -0.50 -3.42 -11.48
CA TYR A 49 -0.70 -3.07 -10.08
C TYR A 49 -0.18 -1.66 -9.77
N ARG A 50 1.06 -1.36 -10.17
CA ARG A 50 1.69 -0.06 -9.90
C ARG A 50 0.89 1.07 -10.54
N ASP A 51 0.49 0.90 -11.80
CA ASP A 51 -0.21 1.94 -12.56
C ASP A 51 -1.59 2.20 -11.95
N ARG A 52 -2.36 1.15 -11.64
CA ARG A 52 -3.66 1.26 -10.95
C ARG A 52 -3.55 1.89 -9.56
N CYS A 53 -2.57 1.45 -8.77
CA CYS A 53 -2.29 2.01 -7.45
C CYS A 53 -1.98 3.52 -7.57
N SER A 54 -1.12 3.91 -8.52
CA SER A 54 -0.78 5.31 -8.76
C SER A 54 -1.99 6.15 -9.18
N ASP A 55 -2.81 5.64 -10.10
CA ASP A 55 -4.00 6.34 -10.60
C ASP A 55 -5.04 6.56 -9.50
N ASP A 56 -5.34 5.53 -8.70
CA ASP A 56 -6.26 5.64 -7.56
C ASP A 56 -5.76 6.67 -6.53
N HIS A 57 -4.46 6.70 -6.26
CA HIS A 57 -3.87 7.71 -5.38
C HIS A 57 -3.94 9.12 -5.93
N GLN A 58 -3.66 9.31 -7.22
CA GLN A 58 -3.73 10.63 -7.83
C GLN A 58 -5.15 11.20 -7.74
N LEU A 59 -6.17 10.35 -7.91
CA LEU A 59 -7.57 10.71 -7.70
C LEU A 59 -7.84 11.10 -6.24
N ARG A 60 -7.38 10.30 -5.26
CA ARG A 60 -7.56 10.59 -3.83
C ARG A 60 -6.88 11.89 -3.38
N LEU A 61 -5.63 12.12 -3.79
CA LEU A 61 -4.91 13.36 -3.49
C LEU A 61 -5.58 14.58 -4.10
N SER A 62 -6.13 14.46 -5.31
CA SER A 62 -6.85 15.56 -5.96
C SER A 62 -8.15 15.95 -5.24
N ALA A 63 -8.73 15.01 -4.47
CA ALA A 63 -9.93 15.23 -3.67
C ALA A 63 -9.64 15.67 -2.22
N ALA A 64 -8.38 15.57 -1.77
CA ALA A 64 -7.95 15.92 -0.42
C ALA A 64 -7.64 17.41 -0.28
N ASN A 65 -7.79 17.96 0.93
CA ASN A 65 -7.27 19.29 1.24
C ASN A 65 -5.74 19.25 1.46
N GLU A 66 -5.08 20.42 1.55
CA GLU A 66 -3.61 20.48 1.63
C GLU A 66 -3.02 19.75 2.84
N GLU A 67 -3.67 19.83 4.00
CA GLU A 67 -3.25 19.17 5.24
C GLU A 67 -3.32 17.64 5.10
N GLN A 68 -4.46 17.13 4.60
CA GLN A 68 -4.67 15.71 4.32
C GLN A 68 -3.71 15.20 3.25
N ALA A 69 -3.45 15.98 2.19
CA ALA A 69 -2.51 15.62 1.15
C ALA A 69 -1.06 15.55 1.70
N SER A 70 -0.70 16.43 2.64
CA SER A 70 0.61 16.43 3.29
C SER A 70 0.80 15.22 4.21
N GLU A 71 -0.18 14.93 5.06
CA GLU A 71 -0.17 13.77 5.95
C GLU A 71 -0.12 12.45 5.16
N GLN A 72 -0.92 12.35 4.10
CA GLN A 72 -0.89 11.20 3.19
C GLN A 72 0.50 11.01 2.60
N ARG A 73 1.11 12.06 2.00
CA ARG A 73 2.46 11.98 1.43
C ARG A 73 3.52 11.51 2.43
N SER A 74 3.46 12.00 3.68
CA SER A 74 4.40 11.62 4.74
C SER A 74 4.30 10.13 5.09
N GLY A 75 3.06 9.63 5.28
CA GLY A 75 2.81 8.21 5.56
C GLY A 75 3.30 7.28 4.45
N CYS A 76 3.20 7.71 3.19
CA CYS A 76 3.68 6.92 2.05
C CYS A 76 5.19 6.73 2.02
N SER A 77 5.95 7.78 2.32
CA SER A 77 7.41 7.71 2.31
C SER A 77 7.86 6.69 3.34
N ALA A 78 7.25 6.73 4.54
CA ALA A 78 7.55 5.78 5.60
C ALA A 78 7.25 4.32 5.21
N LEU A 79 6.12 4.04 4.54
CA LEU A 79 5.86 2.68 4.07
C LEU A 79 6.84 2.25 2.97
N ALA A 80 7.08 3.11 1.98
CA ALA A 80 7.98 2.79 0.88
C ALA A 80 9.39 2.47 1.41
N ASP A 81 9.84 3.22 2.41
CA ASP A 81 11.12 2.98 3.09
C ASP A 81 11.11 1.68 3.91
N ALA A 82 10.03 1.39 4.64
CA ALA A 82 9.88 0.14 5.38
C ALA A 82 9.96 -1.08 4.44
N LEU A 83 9.10 -1.14 3.42
CA LEU A 83 9.07 -2.25 2.45
C LEU A 83 10.36 -2.40 1.66
N ARG A 84 11.12 -1.32 1.45
CA ARG A 84 12.40 -1.37 0.73
C ARG A 84 13.47 -2.12 1.53
N LEU A 85 13.35 -2.14 2.86
CA LEU A 85 14.29 -2.78 3.78
C LEU A 85 13.92 -4.23 4.08
N GLU A 86 12.67 -4.64 3.83
CA GLU A 86 12.22 -6.01 4.08
C GLU A 86 12.72 -6.96 2.97
N ASP A 87 13.52 -7.96 3.34
CA ASP A 87 13.91 -9.10 2.51
C ASP A 87 13.16 -10.40 2.90
N ASN A 88 12.35 -10.34 3.95
CA ASN A 88 11.52 -11.42 4.45
C ASN A 88 10.04 -11.20 4.10
N CYS A 89 9.43 -12.17 3.42
CA CYS A 89 8.03 -12.10 3.02
C CYS A 89 7.05 -12.06 4.20
N ASP A 90 7.37 -12.64 5.36
CA ASP A 90 6.49 -12.56 6.52
C ASP A 90 6.49 -11.15 7.13
N GLU A 91 7.67 -10.51 7.20
CA GLU A 91 7.83 -9.15 7.73
C GLU A 91 7.24 -8.11 6.76
N ALA A 92 7.43 -8.31 5.46
CA ALA A 92 6.80 -7.51 4.43
C ALA A 92 5.26 -7.60 4.49
N TRP A 93 4.70 -8.81 4.66
CA TRP A 93 3.26 -9.01 4.82
C TRP A 93 2.72 -8.27 6.05
N GLN A 94 3.40 -8.41 7.19
CA GLN A 94 3.00 -7.72 8.42
C GLN A 94 3.07 -6.19 8.26
N THR A 95 4.07 -5.67 7.56
CA THR A 95 4.18 -4.24 7.23
C THR A 95 3.05 -3.76 6.33
N LEU A 96 2.62 -4.56 5.35
CA LEU A 96 1.46 -4.27 4.50
C LEU A 96 0.16 -4.27 5.31
N ILE A 97 -0.04 -5.22 6.22
CA ILE A 97 -1.21 -5.25 7.12
C ILE A 97 -1.22 -4.02 8.04
N ASN A 98 -0.09 -3.73 8.69
CA ASN A 98 0.02 -2.62 9.65
C ASN A 98 -0.24 -1.26 8.99
N SER A 99 0.06 -1.14 7.70
CA SER A 99 -0.19 0.06 6.90
C SER A 99 -1.56 0.08 6.22
N GLY A 100 -2.36 -0.98 6.34
CA GLY A 100 -3.66 -1.12 5.68
C GLY A 100 -3.58 -1.32 4.16
N ALA A 101 -2.40 -1.68 3.64
CA ALA A 101 -2.18 -1.98 2.23
C ALA A 101 -2.52 -3.44 1.87
N ALA A 102 -2.57 -4.32 2.86
CA ALA A 102 -3.07 -5.69 2.74
C ALA A 102 -4.32 -5.90 3.61
N PRO A 103 -5.23 -6.83 3.22
CA PRO A 103 -6.43 -7.17 3.98
C PRO A 103 -6.16 -7.84 5.33
#